data_AF-A0A9E2ZKP8-F1
#
_entry.id   AF-A0A9E2ZKP8-F1
#
_cell.length_a   1.000
_cell.length_b   1.000
_cell.length_c   1.000
_cell.angle_alpha   90.00
_cell.angle_beta   90.00
_cell.angle_gamma   90.00
#
_symmetry.space_group_name_H-M   'P 1'
#
loop_
_entity.id
_entity.type
_entity.pdbx_description
1 polymer ?
#
loop_
_entity_poly.entity_id
_entity_poly.type
_entity_poly.pdbx_seq_one_letter_code
_entity_poly.pdbx_strand_id
1 'polypeptide(L)'
;MNRRISTLLVALVPIVAFGVLLAVVTVPYVSLGPGPTFDTLGEVDGKQVVDIKGGDVHPTSGHLNMTTVAQRDDLTLGQALTLWMSGGEQLVPRELVYPPDKSKDEIDQANNADFRNSEDSAEYAALGYLKYPSAVTVETVTSPGPSAGKLQPGDAIDGVNGKPVANLDQFTGLLKATKPGDHVVLDYRRKNAPAGVATVTLG
;
A
#
# COMPACT_ATOMS: atom_id res chain seq x y z
N MET A 1 34.04 -48.38 -31.09
CA MET A 1 33.88 -47.12 -30.33
C MET A 1 35.18 -46.83 -29.58
N ASN A 2 35.78 -45.66 -29.74
CA ASN A 2 37.07 -45.33 -29.11
C ASN A 2 36.85 -45.12 -27.60
N ARG A 3 37.53 -45.88 -26.72
CA ARG A 3 37.29 -45.85 -25.25
C ARG A 3 37.29 -44.43 -24.66
N ARG A 4 38.14 -43.55 -25.19
CA ARG A 4 38.23 -42.13 -24.81
C ARG A 4 36.94 -41.35 -25.09
N ILE A 5 36.29 -41.59 -26.23
CA ILE A 5 35.04 -40.92 -26.60
C ILE A 5 33.90 -41.41 -25.70
N SER A 6 33.86 -42.71 -25.38
CA SER A 6 32.86 -43.25 -24.46
C SER A 6 33.00 -42.68 -23.05
N THR A 7 34.21 -42.54 -22.52
CA THR A 7 34.44 -41.90 -21.21
C THR A 7 34.02 -40.43 -21.21
N LEU A 8 34.33 -39.67 -22.27
CA LEU A 8 33.93 -38.27 -22.39
C LEU A 8 32.40 -38.12 -22.47
N LEU A 9 31.72 -38.97 -23.24
CA LEU A 9 30.26 -38.95 -23.34
C LEU A 9 29.59 -39.29 -22.00
N VAL A 10 30.09 -40.32 -21.31
CA VAL A 10 29.55 -40.71 -19.98
C VAL A 10 29.78 -39.61 -18.94
N ALA A 11 30.92 -38.91 -18.99
CA ALA A 11 31.21 -37.79 -18.09
C ALA A 11 30.39 -36.52 -18.41
N LEU A 12 30.01 -36.32 -19.68
CA LEU A 12 29.21 -35.17 -20.10
C LEU A 12 27.76 -35.27 -19.60
N VAL A 13 27.19 -36.47 -19.57
CA VAL A 13 25.80 -36.70 -19.13
C VAL A 13 25.49 -36.12 -17.74
N PRO A 14 26.24 -36.41 -16.65
CA PRO A 14 25.95 -35.83 -15.34
C PRO A 14 26.17 -34.32 -15.29
N ILE A 15 27.12 -33.77 -16.06
CA ILE A 15 27.37 -32.33 -16.12
C ILE A 15 26.17 -31.63 -16.76
N VAL A 16 25.68 -32.15 -17.88
CA VAL A 16 24.49 -31.63 -18.55
C VAL A 16 23.26 -31.78 -17.66
N ALA A 17 23.09 -32.94 -17.01
CA ALA A 17 21.98 -33.16 -16.07
C ALA A 17 22.00 -32.15 -14.91
N PHE A 18 23.18 -31.89 -14.32
CA PHE A 18 23.32 -30.91 -13.25
C PHE A 18 23.08 -29.47 -13.74
N GLY A 19 23.57 -29.15 -14.94
CA GLY A 19 23.30 -27.86 -15.59
C GLY A 19 21.80 -27.62 -15.81
N VAL A 20 21.06 -28.65 -16.25
CA VAL A 20 19.60 -28.59 -16.40
C VAL A 20 18.93 -28.42 -15.04
N LEU A 21 19.36 -29.13 -14.00
CA LEU A 21 18.81 -28.96 -12.65
C LEU A 21 18.98 -27.54 -12.13
N LEU A 22 20.18 -26.95 -12.28
CA LEU A 22 20.44 -25.57 -11.88
C LEU A 22 19.56 -24.55 -12.63
N ALA A 23 19.21 -24.85 -13.88
CA ALA A 23 18.43 -23.97 -14.73
C ALA A 23 16.91 -24.11 -14.56
N VAL A 24 16.41 -25.28 -14.13
CA VAL A 24 14.97 -25.58 -14.12
C VAL A 24 14.39 -25.67 -12.71
N VAL A 25 15.15 -26.11 -11.71
CA VAL A 25 14.65 -26.28 -10.35
C VAL A 25 14.59 -24.93 -9.64
N THR A 26 13.39 -24.50 -9.26
CA THR A 26 13.17 -23.31 -8.44
C THR A 26 13.37 -23.60 -6.96
N VAL A 27 13.84 -22.60 -6.22
CA VAL A 27 14.05 -22.67 -4.77
C VAL A 27 12.99 -21.87 -4.02
N PRO A 28 12.63 -22.25 -2.77
CA PRO A 28 11.66 -21.52 -1.95
C PRO A 28 12.29 -20.27 -1.30
N TYR A 29 13.03 -19.49 -2.08
CA TYR A 29 13.72 -18.27 -1.65
C TYR A 29 13.42 -17.12 -2.59
N VAL A 30 13.39 -15.93 -2.01
CA VAL A 30 13.25 -14.65 -2.70
C VAL A 30 14.56 -13.88 -2.55
N SER A 31 14.98 -13.15 -3.59
CA SER A 31 16.09 -12.19 -3.45
C SER A 31 15.54 -10.80 -3.15
N LEU A 32 16.17 -10.15 -2.18
CA LEU A 32 15.96 -8.74 -1.83
C LEU A 32 17.26 -7.99 -2.11
N GLY A 33 17.18 -6.93 -2.90
CA GLY A 33 18.34 -6.13 -3.28
C GLY A 33 17.99 -4.66 -3.48
N PRO A 34 19.00 -3.82 -3.79
CA PRO A 34 18.77 -2.41 -4.10
C PRO A 34 17.81 -2.27 -5.29
N GLY A 35 16.72 -1.55 -5.08
CA GLY A 35 15.83 -1.13 -6.15
C GLY A 35 16.26 0.20 -6.78
N PRO A 36 15.58 0.64 -7.85
CA PRO A 36 15.81 1.97 -8.40
C PRO A 36 15.44 3.06 -7.38
N THR A 37 16.02 4.24 -7.58
CA THR A 37 15.62 5.45 -6.86
C THR A 37 14.67 6.27 -7.73
N PHE A 38 13.64 6.84 -7.12
CA PHE A 38 12.71 7.74 -7.79
C PHE A 38 12.76 9.11 -7.15
N ASP A 39 12.91 10.16 -7.95
CA ASP A 39 12.84 11.54 -7.45
C ASP A 39 11.37 11.92 -7.24
N THR A 40 10.97 12.08 -5.97
CA THR A 40 9.58 12.37 -5.63
C THR A 40 9.15 13.79 -6.00
N LEU A 41 10.09 14.68 -6.32
CA LEU A 41 9.81 16.03 -6.83
C LEU A 41 9.66 16.07 -8.35
N GLY A 42 9.99 14.97 -9.04
CA GLY A 42 10.01 14.86 -10.49
C GLY A 42 8.85 14.04 -11.05
N GLU A 43 9.09 13.53 -12.27
CA GLU A 43 8.16 12.69 -13.00
C GLU A 43 8.77 11.32 -13.32
N VAL A 44 7.93 10.30 -13.29
CA VAL A 44 8.24 8.94 -13.73
C VAL A 44 7.21 8.57 -14.79
N ASP A 45 7.66 8.16 -15.97
CA ASP A 45 6.81 7.82 -17.13
C ASP A 45 5.76 8.90 -17.47
N GLY A 46 6.15 10.17 -17.35
CA GLY A 46 5.29 11.33 -17.65
C GLY A 46 4.20 11.59 -16.62
N LYS A 47 4.30 11.02 -15.42
CA LYS A 47 3.42 11.29 -14.27
C LYS A 47 4.24 11.82 -13.10
N GLN A 48 3.76 12.88 -12.45
CA GLN A 48 4.37 13.33 -11.19
C GLN A 48 4.30 12.23 -10.14
N VAL A 49 5.41 12.03 -9.43
CA VAL A 49 5.47 11.05 -8.34
C VAL A 49 4.59 11.48 -7.17
N VAL A 50 4.56 12.79 -6.87
CA VAL A 50 3.67 13.39 -5.87
C VAL A 50 2.84 14.48 -6.54
N ASP A 51 1.54 14.21 -6.73
CA ASP A 51 0.57 15.12 -7.35
C ASP A 51 -0.29 15.77 -6.25
N ILE A 52 -0.08 17.07 -6.01
CA ILE A 52 -0.79 17.82 -4.97
C ILE A 52 -2.00 18.55 -5.58
N LYS A 53 -3.18 18.34 -5.01
CA LYS A 53 -4.43 18.98 -5.44
C LYS A 53 -5.05 19.80 -4.31
N GLY A 54 -5.65 20.94 -4.66
CA GLY A 54 -6.46 21.73 -3.72
C GLY A 54 -5.70 22.79 -2.92
N GLY A 55 -4.44 23.06 -3.26
CA GLY A 55 -3.64 24.13 -2.70
C GLY A 55 -2.60 24.66 -3.70
N ASP A 56 -1.95 25.76 -3.35
CA ASP A 56 -0.85 26.31 -4.15
C ASP A 56 0.41 25.45 -3.97
N VAL A 57 0.99 25.02 -5.09
CA VAL A 57 2.24 24.27 -5.10
C VAL A 57 3.39 25.24 -5.37
N HIS A 58 4.37 25.28 -4.47
CA HIS A 58 5.55 26.10 -4.65
C HIS A 58 6.64 25.36 -5.42
N PRO A 59 7.33 26.02 -6.36
CA PRO A 59 8.42 25.39 -7.09
C PRO A 59 9.56 25.06 -6.13
N THR A 60 10.05 23.83 -6.22
CA THR A 60 11.21 23.35 -5.48
C THR A 60 12.37 23.12 -6.44
N SER A 61 13.58 23.05 -5.90
CA SER A 61 14.79 22.74 -6.67
C SER A 61 15.58 21.65 -5.96
N GLY A 62 16.36 20.88 -6.72
CA GLY A 62 17.08 19.71 -6.22
C GLY A 62 16.31 18.41 -6.44
N HIS A 63 16.61 17.41 -5.60
CA HIS A 63 16.07 16.06 -5.71
C HIS A 63 15.67 15.55 -4.32
N LEU A 64 14.55 14.84 -4.25
CA LEU A 64 14.17 14.08 -3.07
C LEU A 64 14.02 12.62 -3.48
N ASN A 65 15.09 11.86 -3.36
CA ASN A 65 15.14 10.49 -3.85
C ASN A 65 14.52 9.51 -2.85
N MET A 66 13.44 8.86 -3.27
CA MET A 66 12.90 7.67 -2.61
C MET A 66 13.69 6.44 -3.07
N THR A 67 14.30 5.75 -2.11
CA THR A 67 15.00 4.48 -2.36
C THR A 67 14.02 3.32 -2.24
N THR A 68 14.06 2.38 -3.18
CA THR A 68 13.23 1.17 -3.15
C THR A 68 14.06 -0.09 -2.92
N VAL A 69 13.41 -1.17 -2.52
CA VAL A 69 14.00 -2.51 -2.45
C VAL A 69 13.40 -3.34 -3.59
N ALA A 70 14.24 -3.91 -4.44
CA ALA A 70 13.81 -4.82 -5.48
C ALA A 70 13.63 -6.22 -4.92
N GLN A 71 12.52 -6.87 -5.31
CA GLN A 71 12.20 -8.23 -4.92
C GLN A 71 12.16 -9.12 -6.17
N ARG A 72 12.86 -10.26 -6.14
CA ARG A 72 12.76 -11.29 -7.19
C ARG A 72 12.33 -12.62 -6.62
N ASP A 73 11.32 -13.19 -7.25
CA ASP A 73 10.69 -14.45 -6.89
C ASP A 73 10.96 -15.53 -7.97
N ASP A 74 10.59 -16.78 -7.68
CA ASP A 74 10.70 -17.93 -8.60
C ASP A 74 12.14 -18.17 -9.10
N LEU A 75 13.11 -17.95 -8.19
CA LEU A 75 14.53 -18.11 -8.47
C LEU A 75 14.89 -19.56 -8.73
N THR A 76 15.65 -19.81 -9.80
CA THR A 76 16.28 -21.11 -10.01
C THR A 76 17.42 -21.32 -9.02
N LEU A 77 17.80 -22.58 -8.76
CA LEU A 77 18.95 -22.89 -7.90
C LEU A 77 20.24 -22.21 -8.39
N GLY A 78 20.45 -22.16 -9.70
CA GLY A 78 21.57 -21.43 -10.30
C GLY A 78 21.50 -19.94 -10.02
N GLN A 79 20.34 -19.30 -10.22
CA GLN A 79 20.15 -17.88 -9.93
C GLN A 79 20.37 -17.56 -8.46
N ALA A 80 19.79 -18.35 -7.55
CA ALA A 80 19.96 -18.18 -6.11
C ALA A 80 21.45 -18.23 -5.70
N LEU A 81 22.20 -19.22 -6.20
CA LEU A 81 23.65 -19.31 -5.93
C LEU A 81 24.40 -18.10 -6.48
N THR A 82 24.09 -17.64 -7.69
CA THR A 82 24.76 -16.47 -8.28
C THR A 82 24.47 -15.18 -7.51
N LEU A 83 23.22 -14.96 -7.11
CA LEU A 83 22.80 -13.78 -6.34
C LEU A 83 23.41 -13.81 -4.94
N TRP A 84 23.42 -14.97 -4.28
CA TRP A 84 24.06 -15.13 -2.97
C TRP A 84 25.57 -14.87 -3.02
N MET A 85 26.26 -15.37 -4.05
CA MET A 85 27.70 -15.11 -4.24
C MET A 85 28.00 -13.66 -4.61
N SER A 86 27.04 -12.92 -5.18
CA SER A 86 27.26 -11.52 -5.58
C SER A 86 27.50 -10.56 -4.41
N GLY A 87 27.02 -10.92 -3.21
CA GLY A 87 27.11 -10.08 -2.01
C GLY A 87 26.24 -8.82 -2.01
N GLY A 88 25.55 -8.51 -3.11
CA GLY A 88 24.65 -7.35 -3.24
C GLY A 88 23.17 -7.67 -3.01
N GLU A 89 22.83 -8.93 -2.80
CA GLU A 89 21.45 -9.43 -2.71
C GLU A 89 21.33 -10.35 -1.50
N GLN A 90 20.23 -10.22 -0.77
CA GLN A 90 19.89 -11.06 0.37
C GLN A 90 18.89 -12.13 -0.06
N LEU A 91 19.18 -13.39 0.21
CA LEU A 91 18.22 -14.47 0.03
C LEU A 91 17.44 -14.69 1.33
N VAL A 92 16.11 -14.63 1.24
CA VAL A 92 15.20 -14.88 2.36
C VAL A 92 14.19 -15.97 2.01
N PRO A 93 13.76 -16.81 2.99
CA PRO A 93 12.70 -17.78 2.75
C PRO A 93 11.45 -17.11 2.18
N ARG A 94 10.89 -17.71 1.12
CA ARG A 94 9.74 -17.17 0.41
C ARG A 94 8.55 -16.92 1.32
N GLU A 95 8.29 -17.83 2.25
CA GLU A 95 7.16 -17.76 3.19
C GLU A 95 7.14 -16.53 4.10
N LEU A 96 8.30 -15.91 4.34
CA LEU A 96 8.39 -14.67 5.13
C LEU A 96 7.88 -13.45 4.36
N VAL A 97 7.89 -13.51 3.04
CA VAL A 97 7.45 -12.41 2.17
C VAL A 97 6.13 -12.71 1.47
N TYR A 98 5.92 -13.97 1.09
CA TYR A 98 4.69 -14.50 0.53
C TYR A 98 4.20 -15.66 1.39
N PRO A 99 3.40 -15.37 2.44
CA PRO A 99 2.81 -16.39 3.29
C PRO A 99 2.02 -17.42 2.46
N PRO A 100 2.17 -18.73 2.73
CA PRO A 100 1.57 -19.78 1.92
C PRO A 100 0.03 -19.83 2.03
N ASP A 101 -0.54 -19.17 3.03
CA ASP A 101 -1.98 -19.04 3.29
C ASP A 101 -2.63 -17.89 2.52
N LYS A 102 -1.85 -17.07 1.80
CA LYS A 102 -2.37 -15.92 1.04
C LYS A 102 -2.00 -16.01 -0.44
N SER A 103 -2.94 -15.61 -1.28
CA SER A 103 -2.68 -15.42 -2.70
C SER A 103 -1.85 -14.15 -2.96
N LYS A 104 -1.18 -14.08 -4.13
CA LYS A 104 -0.45 -12.87 -4.55
C LYS A 104 -1.39 -11.67 -4.63
N ASP A 105 -2.60 -11.85 -5.15
CA ASP A 105 -3.59 -10.78 -5.28
C ASP A 105 -4.03 -10.22 -3.92
N GLU A 106 -4.20 -11.05 -2.90
CA GLU A 106 -4.53 -10.59 -1.53
C GLU A 106 -3.39 -9.80 -0.90
N ILE A 107 -2.14 -10.22 -1.15
CA ILE A 107 -0.94 -9.50 -0.68
C ILE A 107 -0.84 -8.15 -1.38
N ASP A 108 -1.06 -8.10 -2.69
CA ASP A 108 -1.03 -6.85 -3.46
C ASP A 108 -2.15 -5.90 -3.02
N GLN A 109 -3.35 -6.41 -2.73
CA GLN A 109 -4.43 -5.60 -2.16
C GLN A 109 -4.08 -5.04 -0.79
N ALA A 110 -3.51 -5.86 0.11
CA ALA A 110 -3.08 -5.41 1.43
C ALA A 110 -1.96 -4.37 1.33
N ASN A 111 -0.93 -4.61 0.51
CA ASN A 111 0.16 -3.68 0.29
C ASN A 111 -0.32 -2.34 -0.29
N ASN A 112 -1.27 -2.37 -1.24
CA ASN A 112 -1.87 -1.16 -1.79
C ASN A 112 -2.68 -0.39 -0.72
N ALA A 113 -3.39 -1.09 0.17
CA ALA A 113 -4.08 -0.45 1.28
C ALA A 113 -3.10 0.17 2.28
N ASP A 114 -2.04 -0.54 2.65
CA ASP A 114 -0.99 -0.03 3.54
C ASP A 114 -0.25 1.18 2.94
N PHE A 115 -0.03 1.16 1.62
CA PHE A 115 0.56 2.30 0.91
C PHE A 115 -0.35 3.52 0.95
N ARG A 116 -1.65 3.36 0.67
CA ARG A 116 -2.65 4.44 0.80
C ARG A 116 -2.72 5.00 2.23
N ASN A 117 -2.71 4.12 3.24
CA ASN A 117 -2.68 4.55 4.63
C ASN A 117 -1.41 5.38 4.96
N SER A 118 -0.30 5.06 4.31
CA SER A 118 0.95 5.83 4.42
C SER A 118 0.84 7.19 3.74
N GLU A 119 0.20 7.26 2.57
CA GLU A 119 -0.12 8.52 1.88
C GLU A 119 -1.05 9.40 2.73
N ASP A 120 -2.13 8.85 3.29
CA ASP A 120 -3.06 9.55 4.17
C ASP A 120 -2.35 10.09 5.42
N SER A 121 -1.44 9.30 5.99
CA SER A 121 -0.62 9.73 7.13
C SER A 121 0.32 10.88 6.78
N ALA A 122 0.91 10.84 5.58
CA ALA A 122 1.77 11.91 5.07
C ALA A 122 0.96 13.19 4.76
N GLU A 123 -0.23 13.06 4.17
CA GLU A 123 -1.16 14.17 3.95
C GLU A 123 -1.56 14.80 5.30
N TYR A 124 -1.94 13.99 6.28
CA TYR A 124 -2.29 14.47 7.62
C TYR A 124 -1.12 15.23 8.28
N ALA A 125 0.10 14.69 8.18
CA ALA A 125 1.29 15.37 8.70
C ALA A 125 1.56 16.70 7.97
N ALA A 126 1.39 16.75 6.65
CA ALA A 126 1.54 17.97 5.85
C ALA A 126 0.48 19.03 6.21
N LEU A 127 -0.79 18.62 6.31
CA LEU A 127 -1.89 19.50 6.74
C LEU A 127 -1.66 20.05 8.16
N GLY A 128 -1.15 19.22 9.07
CA GLY A 128 -0.76 19.63 10.43
C GLY A 128 0.40 20.62 10.46
N TYR A 129 1.40 20.45 9.59
CA TYR A 129 2.48 21.41 9.40
C TYR A 129 1.94 22.76 8.90
N LEU A 130 1.03 22.72 7.93
CA LEU A 130 0.34 23.87 7.34
C LEU A 130 -0.74 24.49 8.25
N LYS A 131 -0.98 23.94 9.44
CA LYS A 131 -1.94 24.43 10.44
C LYS A 131 -3.40 24.40 9.98
N TYR A 132 -3.75 23.47 9.09
CA TYR A 132 -5.16 23.20 8.81
C TYR A 132 -5.84 22.56 10.04
N PRO A 133 -7.09 22.94 10.34
CA PRO A 133 -7.84 22.30 11.43
C PRO A 133 -8.13 20.84 11.07
N SER A 134 -8.05 19.95 12.06
CA SER A 134 -8.49 18.57 11.90
C SER A 134 -10.00 18.52 11.67
N ALA A 135 -10.45 17.57 10.85
CA ALA A 135 -11.85 17.31 10.60
C ALA A 135 -12.12 15.81 10.73
N VAL A 136 -13.30 15.44 11.19
CA VAL A 136 -13.76 14.05 11.20
C VAL A 136 -14.41 13.78 9.85
N THR A 137 -13.89 12.82 9.09
CA THR A 137 -14.41 12.49 7.76
C THR A 137 -15.03 11.10 7.71
N VAL A 138 -16.06 10.93 6.90
CA VAL A 138 -16.69 9.63 6.63
C VAL A 138 -15.78 8.82 5.72
N GLU A 139 -15.20 7.74 6.23
CA GLU A 139 -14.33 6.86 5.43
C GLU A 139 -15.15 5.93 4.53
N THR A 140 -16.12 5.22 5.12
CA THR A 140 -17.01 4.30 4.40
C THR A 140 -18.44 4.41 4.90
N VAL A 141 -19.40 4.05 4.04
CA VAL A 141 -20.82 3.97 4.39
C VAL A 141 -21.31 2.55 4.11
N THR A 142 -21.64 1.81 5.16
CA THR A 142 -22.16 0.44 5.05
C THR A 142 -23.56 0.44 4.42
N SER A 143 -23.77 -0.47 3.45
CA SER A 143 -25.06 -0.71 2.82
C SER A 143 -25.44 -2.19 2.90
N PRO A 144 -26.67 -2.54 3.36
CA PRO A 144 -27.71 -1.63 3.84
C PRO A 144 -27.37 -1.06 5.23
N GLY A 145 -27.64 0.22 5.46
CA GLY A 145 -27.40 0.87 6.75
C GLY A 145 -28.12 2.22 6.89
N PRO A 146 -28.32 2.75 8.11
CA PRO A 146 -29.11 3.97 8.34
C PRO A 146 -28.53 5.26 7.72
N SER A 147 -27.23 5.25 7.45
CA SER A 147 -26.47 6.34 6.79
C SER A 147 -26.45 6.19 5.26
N ALA A 148 -26.86 5.04 4.72
CA ALA A 148 -26.85 4.79 3.29
C ALA A 148 -27.78 5.76 2.55
N GLY A 149 -27.28 6.36 1.47
CA GLY A 149 -28.00 7.37 0.68
C GLY A 149 -28.09 8.76 1.33
N LYS A 150 -27.61 8.94 2.56
CA LYS A 150 -27.59 10.24 3.26
C LYS A 150 -26.18 10.83 3.32
N LEU A 151 -25.20 10.00 3.68
CA LEU A 151 -23.79 10.35 3.70
C LEU A 151 -23.04 9.66 2.57
N GLN A 152 -21.87 10.20 2.25
CA GLN A 152 -20.95 9.64 1.26
C GLN A 152 -19.53 9.60 1.84
N PRO A 153 -18.68 8.65 1.41
CA PRO A 153 -17.25 8.69 1.67
C PRO A 153 -16.66 10.07 1.30
N GLY A 154 -15.87 10.64 2.20
CA GLY A 154 -15.28 11.97 2.07
C GLY A 154 -16.10 13.13 2.63
N ASP A 155 -17.31 12.90 3.16
CA ASP A 155 -18.05 13.94 3.88
C ASP A 155 -17.33 14.31 5.19
N ALA A 156 -17.05 15.59 5.40
CA ALA A 156 -16.50 16.10 6.66
C ALA A 156 -17.63 16.45 7.62
N ILE A 157 -17.64 15.86 8.81
CA ILE A 157 -18.62 16.11 9.86
C ILE A 157 -18.17 17.31 10.69
N ASP A 158 -18.95 18.38 10.64
CA ASP A 158 -18.69 19.60 11.41
C ASP A 158 -19.44 19.59 12.76
N GLY A 159 -20.55 18.83 12.86
CA GLY A 159 -21.36 18.81 14.07
C GLY A 159 -22.30 17.60 14.21
N VAL A 160 -22.67 17.31 15.46
CA VAL A 160 -23.60 16.24 15.86
C VAL A 160 -24.65 16.84 16.80
N ASN A 161 -25.93 16.77 16.42
CA ASN A 161 -27.05 17.35 17.17
C ASN A 161 -26.82 18.82 17.55
N GLY A 162 -26.30 19.62 16.61
CA GLY A 162 -25.98 21.03 16.79
C GLY A 162 -24.76 21.33 17.68
N LYS A 163 -24.01 20.30 18.10
CA LYS A 163 -22.73 20.46 18.82
C LYS A 163 -21.55 20.32 17.84
N PRO A 164 -20.64 21.29 17.77
CA PRO A 164 -19.45 21.20 16.93
C PRO A 164 -18.58 20.00 17.31
N VAL A 165 -17.95 19.39 16.31
CA VAL A 165 -17.03 18.26 16.48
C VAL A 165 -15.71 18.60 15.80
N ALA A 166 -14.64 18.65 16.60
CA ALA A 166 -13.28 18.94 16.09
C ALA A 166 -12.43 17.69 15.88
N ASN A 167 -12.78 16.57 16.52
CA ASN A 167 -12.00 15.33 16.47
C ASN A 167 -12.85 14.10 16.75
N LEU A 168 -12.28 12.93 16.48
CA LEU A 168 -12.96 11.65 16.60
C LEU A 168 -13.40 11.35 18.04
N ASP A 169 -12.60 11.72 19.05
CA ASP A 169 -12.95 11.50 20.46
C ASP A 169 -14.23 12.26 20.85
N GLN A 170 -14.38 13.51 20.40
CA GLN A 170 -15.60 14.29 20.61
C GLN A 170 -16.78 13.68 19.86
N PHE A 171 -16.58 13.26 18.61
CA PHE A 171 -17.62 12.58 17.82
C PHE A 171 -18.12 11.32 18.53
N THR A 172 -17.21 10.42 18.91
CA THR A 172 -17.52 9.18 19.62
C THR A 172 -18.15 9.46 20.99
N GLY A 173 -17.68 10.48 21.71
CA GLY A 173 -18.26 10.90 22.98
C GLY A 173 -19.72 11.33 22.87
N LEU A 174 -20.07 12.08 21.82
CA LEU A 174 -21.45 12.50 21.55
C LEU A 174 -22.35 11.31 21.16
N LEU A 175 -21.84 10.36 20.37
CA LEU A 175 -22.60 9.16 20.01
C LEU A 175 -22.80 8.21 21.19
N LYS A 176 -21.83 8.08 22.12
CA LYS A 176 -21.99 7.25 23.32
C LYS A 176 -23.13 7.72 24.24
N ALA A 177 -23.53 8.99 24.15
CA ALA A 177 -24.64 9.55 24.93
C ALA A 177 -26.02 9.24 24.33
N THR A 178 -26.07 8.61 23.15
CA THR A 178 -27.31 8.27 22.43
C THR A 178 -27.62 6.77 22.51
N LYS A 179 -28.86 6.40 22.23
CA LYS A 179 -29.35 5.01 22.31
C LYS A 179 -29.72 4.47 20.93
N PRO A 180 -29.69 3.13 20.73
CA PRO A 180 -30.29 2.51 19.55
C PRO A 180 -31.73 2.99 19.33
N GLY A 181 -32.06 3.35 18.10
CA GLY A 181 -33.34 3.95 17.71
C GLY A 181 -33.40 5.48 17.76
N ASP A 182 -32.42 6.16 18.38
CA ASP A 182 -32.38 7.63 18.40
C ASP A 182 -32.05 8.20 17.01
N HIS A 183 -32.58 9.38 16.72
CA HIS A 183 -32.23 10.14 15.52
C HIS A 183 -31.10 11.12 15.83
N VAL A 184 -29.99 10.97 15.11
CA VAL A 184 -28.83 11.85 15.17
C VAL A 184 -28.81 12.74 13.94
N VAL A 185 -28.72 14.05 14.16
CA VAL A 185 -28.54 15.06 13.12
C VAL A 185 -27.05 15.30 12.94
N LEU A 186 -26.55 15.14 11.71
CA LEU A 186 -25.16 15.34 11.35
C LEU A 186 -25.07 16.54 10.39
N ASP A 187 -24.33 17.55 10.81
CA ASP A 187 -23.94 18.67 9.96
C ASP A 187 -22.67 18.30 9.22
N TYR A 188 -22.69 18.31 7.88
CA TYR A 188 -21.56 17.87 7.06
C TYR A 188 -21.24 18.81 5.90
N ARG A 189 -19.98 18.82 5.49
CA ARG A 189 -19.50 19.47 4.26
C ARG A 189 -19.04 18.41 3.27
N ARG A 190 -19.48 18.58 2.03
CA ARG A 190 -19.08 17.76 0.88
C ARG A 190 -18.28 18.61 -0.10
N LYS A 191 -17.23 18.03 -0.67
CA LYS A 191 -16.37 18.71 -1.66
C LYS A 191 -17.23 19.28 -2.79
N ASN A 192 -17.05 20.57 -3.09
CA ASN A 192 -17.76 21.32 -4.14
C ASN A 192 -19.30 21.35 -3.99
N ALA A 193 -19.82 21.18 -2.77
CA ALA A 193 -21.24 21.27 -2.47
C ALA A 193 -21.50 22.23 -1.29
N PRO A 194 -22.70 22.80 -1.18
CA PRO A 194 -23.10 23.55 0.01
C PRO A 194 -23.12 22.64 1.26
N ALA A 195 -23.06 23.26 2.45
CA ALA A 195 -23.22 22.54 3.71
C ALA A 195 -24.55 21.76 3.72
N GLY A 196 -24.49 20.52 4.19
CA GLY A 196 -25.61 19.58 4.24
C GLY A 196 -25.94 19.16 5.66
N VAL A 197 -27.15 18.65 5.83
CA VAL A 197 -27.64 18.10 7.10
C VAL A 197 -28.24 16.72 6.82
N ALA A 198 -27.79 15.71 7.55
CA ALA A 198 -28.28 14.34 7.43
C ALA A 198 -28.83 13.84 8.77
N THR A 199 -30.06 13.32 8.76
CA THR A 199 -30.64 12.67 9.94
C THR A 199 -30.47 11.17 9.83
N VAL A 200 -29.68 10.57 10.71
CA VAL A 200 -29.38 9.13 10.74
C VAL A 200 -30.05 8.50 11.98
N THR A 201 -30.67 7.34 11.81
CA THR A 201 -31.21 6.57 12.94
C THR A 201 -30.14 5.62 13.45
N LEU A 202 -29.84 5.63 14.75
CA LEU A 202 -28.86 4.72 15.30
C LEU A 202 -29.42 3.29 15.36
N GLY A 203 -28.59 2.34 14.94
CA GLY A 203 -28.86 0.90 15.03
C GLY A 203 -28.62 0.34 16.42
#